data_AF-U6D5A0-F1
#
_entry.id   AF-U6D5A0-F1
#
_cell.length_a   1.000
_cell.length_b   1.000
_cell.length_c   1.000
_cell.angle_alpha   90.00
_cell.angle_beta   90.00
_cell.angle_gamma   90.00
#
_symmetry.space_group_name_H-M   'P 1'
#
loop_
_entity.id
_entity.type
_entity.pdbx_description
1 polymer ?
#
loop_
_entity_poly.entity_id
_entity_poly.type
_entity_poly.pdbx_seq_one_letter_code
_entity_poly.pdbx_strand_id
1 'polypeptide(L)' 'HSPPSSPLKSSESSLNCTSCEGLSCQQTRALQEKLRKLKEAMLCMVCCEEEINSAFCPCGHTVCCEGCAAQLQSCPVC' A
#
# COMPACT_ATOMS: atom_id res chain seq x y z
N HIS A 1 1.42 -11.22 -38.33
CA HIS A 1 1.90 -11.54 -36.97
C HIS A 1 2.20 -10.24 -36.24
N SER A 2 1.27 -9.77 -35.42
CA SER A 2 1.45 -8.81 -34.32
C SER A 2 0.29 -9.03 -33.35
N PRO A 3 0.50 -9.18 -32.03
CA PRO A 3 -0.59 -9.34 -31.07
C PRO A 3 -1.31 -7.99 -30.87
N PRO A 4 -2.64 -7.95 -30.69
CA PRO A 4 -3.30 -6.75 -30.22
C PRO A 4 -2.90 -6.51 -28.76
N SER A 5 -2.47 -5.28 -28.52
CA SER A 5 -2.01 -4.71 -27.26
C SER A 5 -3.01 -4.90 -26.12
N SER A 6 -2.48 -5.34 -24.98
CA SER A 6 -3.16 -5.47 -23.69
C SER A 6 -3.93 -4.20 -23.30
N PRO A 7 -5.18 -4.29 -22.82
CA PRO A 7 -5.87 -3.15 -22.24
C PRO A 7 -5.51 -3.05 -20.75
N LEU A 8 -4.31 -2.55 -20.43
CA LEU A 8 -4.00 -2.07 -19.08
C LEU A 8 -4.05 -0.54 -19.09
N LYS A 9 -5.26 -0.03 -19.22
CA LYS A 9 -5.56 1.36 -18.86
C LYS A 9 -6.90 1.40 -18.15
N SER A 10 -6.95 0.83 -16.95
CA SER A 10 -8.02 1.18 -16.03
C SER A 10 -7.58 2.44 -15.31
N SER A 11 -7.91 3.56 -15.92
CA SER A 11 -8.09 4.84 -15.24
C SER A 11 -8.82 4.58 -13.91
N GLU A 12 -8.45 5.32 -12.87
CA GLU A 12 -9.09 5.29 -11.55
C GLU A 12 -10.52 5.83 -11.66
N SER A 13 -11.39 5.02 -12.27
CA SER A 13 -12.81 5.27 -12.38
C SER A 13 -13.46 4.44 -11.29
N SER A 14 -14.07 5.15 -10.34
CA SER A 14 -14.83 4.65 -9.21
C SER A 14 -15.95 3.70 -9.65
N LEU A 15 -15.62 2.45 -9.97
CA LEU A 15 -16.57 1.34 -10.11
C LEU A 15 -16.76 0.68 -8.73
N ASN A 16 -17.16 1.48 -7.75
CA ASN A 16 -17.64 0.95 -6.48
C ASN A 16 -19.13 0.66 -6.65
N CYS A 17 -19.46 -0.60 -6.95
CA CYS A 17 -20.84 -1.06 -6.81
C CYS A 17 -21.12 -1.25 -5.32
N THR A 18 -21.74 -0.24 -4.69
CA THR A 18 -22.08 -0.27 -3.26
C THR A 18 -23.23 -1.22 -2.94
N SER A 19 -24.07 -1.58 -3.93
CA SER A 19 -25.33 -2.31 -3.73
C SER A 19 -25.47 -3.63 -4.50
N CYS A 20 -24.38 -4.27 -4.92
CA CYS A 20 -24.46 -5.58 -5.60
C CYS A 20 -23.93 -6.71 -4.72
N GLU A 21 -24.82 -7.66 -4.40
CA GLU A 21 -24.55 -8.89 -3.65
C GLU A 21 -24.03 -10.04 -4.55
N GLY A 22 -23.53 -9.73 -5.74
CA GLY A 22 -22.95 -10.72 -6.66
C GLY A 22 -21.59 -11.25 -6.17
N LEU A 23 -21.36 -12.56 -6.27
CA LEU A 23 -20.10 -13.24 -5.90
C LEU A 23 -18.84 -12.57 -6.50
N SER A 24 -18.93 -12.08 -7.73
CA SER A 24 -17.83 -11.38 -8.42
C SER A 24 -17.52 -10.00 -7.83
N CYS A 25 -18.55 -9.25 -7.40
CA CYS A 25 -18.38 -7.95 -6.74
C CYS A 25 -17.75 -8.10 -5.35
N GLN A 26 -18.13 -9.14 -4.59
CA GLN A 26 -17.55 -9.41 -3.28
C GLN A 26 -16.05 -9.77 -3.37
N GLN A 27 -15.68 -10.63 -4.33
CA GLN A 27 -14.28 -11.01 -4.57
C GLN A 27 -13.43 -9.80 -4.99
N THR A 28 -13.98 -8.93 -5.84
CA THR A 28 -13.31 -7.70 -6.28
C THR A 28 -13.05 -6.77 -5.10
N ARG A 29 -14.06 -6.56 -4.23
CA ARG A 29 -13.93 -5.73 -3.03
C ARG A 29 -12.89 -6.29 -2.05
N ALA A 30 -12.90 -7.60 -1.84
CA ALA A 30 -11.92 -8.27 -0.98
C ALA A 30 -10.48 -8.13 -1.51
N LEU A 31 -10.29 -8.23 -2.83
CA LEU A 31 -8.98 -8.02 -3.45
C LEU A 31 -8.53 -6.55 -3.32
N GLN A 32 -9.43 -5.61 -3.57
CA GLN A 32 -9.15 -4.17 -3.39
C GLN A 32 -8.76 -3.84 -1.94
N GLU A 33 -9.45 -4.42 -0.96
CA GLU A 33 -9.09 -4.23 0.45
C GLU A 33 -7.72 -4.81 0.78
N LYS A 34 -7.39 -5.99 0.26
CA LYS A 34 -6.04 -6.58 0.40
C LYS A 34 -4.97 -5.67 -0.19
N LEU A 35 -5.20 -5.13 -1.40
CA LEU A 35 -4.28 -4.20 -2.04
C LEU A 35 -4.12 -2.91 -1.21
N ARG A 36 -5.21 -2.37 -0.67
CA ARG A 36 -5.17 -1.21 0.21
C ARG A 36 -4.31 -1.49 1.45
N LYS A 37 -4.55 -2.60 2.14
CA LYS A 37 -3.77 -3.00 3.33
C LYS A 37 -2.28 -3.19 3.01
N LEU A 38 -1.96 -3.81 1.88
CA LEU A 38 -0.57 -3.99 1.44
C LEU A 38 0.10 -2.64 1.17
N LYS A 39 -0.59 -1.70 0.53
CA LYS A 39 -0.07 -0.34 0.31
C LYS A 39 0.12 0.42 1.62
N GLU A 40 -0.85 0.36 2.53
CA GLU A 40 -0.76 1.00 3.85
C GLU A 40 0.40 0.44 4.69
N ALA A 41 0.69 -0.86 4.57
CA ALA A 41 1.82 -1.48 5.26
C ALA A 41 3.20 -1.01 4.77
N MET A 42 3.28 -0.34 3.61
CA MET A 42 4.51 0.24 3.08
C MET A 42 4.72 1.70 3.50
N LEU A 43 3.75 2.31 4.20
CA LEU A 43 3.85 3.69 4.67
C LEU A 43 4.59 3.77 6.01
N CYS A 44 5.29 4.88 6.20
CA CYS A 44 5.94 5.24 7.45
C CYS A 44 4.94 5.16 8.61
N MET A 45 5.27 4.40 9.64
CA MET A 45 4.36 4.20 10.77
C MET A 45 4.15 5.47 11.63
N VAL A 46 4.96 6.51 11.42
CA VAL A 46 4.94 7.75 12.21
C VAL A 46 4.07 8.81 11.52
N CYS A 47 4.34 9.14 10.26
CA CYS A 47 3.55 10.14 9.52
C CYS A 47 2.37 9.54 8.77
N CYS A 48 2.40 8.25 8.40
CA CYS A 48 1.41 7.59 7.55
C CYS A 48 1.22 8.27 6.18
N GLU A 49 2.22 8.99 5.69
CA GLU A 49 2.17 9.77 4.45
C GLU A 49 3.21 9.29 3.43
N GLU A 50 4.47 9.17 3.85
CA GLU A 50 5.59 8.77 2.98
C GLU A 50 5.87 7.27 3.08
N GLU A 51 6.43 6.67 2.02
CA GLU A 51 6.88 5.27 2.05
C GLU A 51 8.07 5.07 2.99
N ILE A 52 8.14 3.87 3.56
CA ILE A 52 9.29 3.44 4.36
C ILE A 52 10.53 3.37 3.46
N ASN A 53 11.57 4.12 3.82
CA ASN A 53 12.81 4.19 3.03
C ASN A 53 14.08 4.27 3.90
N SER A 54 13.97 3.97 5.20
CA SER A 54 15.08 4.01 6.16
C SER A 54 15.11 2.77 7.06
N ALA A 55 16.29 2.45 7.60
CA ALA A 55 16.52 1.32 8.51
C ALA A 55 17.21 1.79 9.80
N PHE A 56 16.74 1.32 10.95
CA PHE A 56 17.37 1.62 12.24
C PHE A 56 18.56 0.68 12.48
N CYS A 57 19.73 1.22 12.83
CA CYS A 57 20.93 0.44 13.17
C CYS A 57 21.10 0.39 14.71
N PRO A 58 21.44 -0.76 15.32
CA PRO A 58 21.80 -2.04 14.70
C PRO A 58 20.63 -3.03 14.50
N CYS A 59 19.42 -2.73 14.95
CA CYS A 59 18.33 -3.72 14.96
C CYS A 59 17.78 -4.09 13.57
N GLY A 60 17.96 -3.25 12.55
CA GLY A 60 17.58 -3.50 11.16
C GLY A 60 16.10 -3.26 10.84
N HIS A 61 15.26 -2.82 11.78
CA HIS A 61 13.86 -2.56 11.51
C HIS A 61 13.67 -1.39 10.52
N THR A 62 12.87 -1.62 9.49
CA THR A 62 12.50 -0.64 8.45
C THR A 62 11.03 -0.28 8.61
N VAL A 63 10.74 0.80 9.33
CA VAL A 63 9.37 1.18 9.71
C VAL A 63 9.05 2.66 9.53
N CYS A 64 10.05 3.47 9.16
CA CYS A 64 9.90 4.92 9.01
C CYS A 64 10.44 5.41 7.66
N CYS A 65 9.90 6.53 7.19
CA CYS A 65 10.58 7.36 6.19
C CYS A 65 11.80 8.06 6.84
N GLU A 66 12.73 8.53 6.01
CA GLU A 66 13.97 9.20 6.42
C GLU A 66 13.69 10.41 7.32
N GLY A 67 12.70 11.25 6.96
CA GLY A 67 12.34 12.44 7.73
C GLY A 67 11.86 12.13 9.16
N CYS A 68 11.05 11.08 9.34
CA CYS A 68 10.63 10.64 10.66
C CYS A 68 11.76 9.92 11.41
N ALA A 69 12.55 9.09 10.72
CA ALA A 69 13.66 8.36 11.33
C ALA A 69 14.74 9.29 11.90
N ALA A 70 15.06 10.38 11.21
CA ALA A 70 16.05 11.36 11.65
C ALA A 70 15.66 12.09 12.96
N GLN A 71 14.37 12.09 13.31
CA GLN A 71 13.85 12.72 14.53
C GLN A 71 13.79 11.75 15.72
N LEU A 72 13.95 10.45 15.48
CA LEU A 72 13.87 9.40 16.50
C LEU A 72 15.27 9.04 17.02
N GLN A 73 15.41 8.94 18.34
CA GLN A 73 16.66 8.54 19.01
C GLN A 73 16.82 7.02 19.11
N SER A 74 15.71 6.27 19.03
CA SER A 74 15.67 4.81 19.15
C SER A 74 14.64 4.22 18.19
N CYS A 75 14.80 2.93 17.87
CA CYS A 75 13.83 2.21 17.06
C CYS A 75 12.47 2.17 17.78
N PRO A 76 11.33 2.43 17.10
CA PRO A 76 10.01 2.39 17.74
C PRO A 76 9.46 0.96 17.94
N VAL A 77 10.13 -0.07 17.41
CA VAL A 77 9.70 -1.47 17.50
C VAL A 77 10.36 -2.22 18.67
N CYS A 78 11.59 -1.85 19.06
CA CYS A 78 12.40 -2.58 20.03
C CYS A 78 13.10 -1.65 21.02
#